data_AF-Q5GUJ9-F1
#
_entry.id   AF-Q5GUJ9-F1
#
_cell.length_a   1.000
_cell.length_b   1.000
_cell.length_c   1.000
_cell.angle_alpha   90.00
_cell.angle_beta   90.00
_cell.angle_gamma   90.00
#
_symmetry.space_group_name_H-M   'P 1'
#
loop_
_entity.id
_entity.type
_entity.pdbx_description
1 polymer ?
#
loop_
_entity_poly.entity_id
_entity_poly.type
_entity_poly.pdbx_seq_one_letter_code
_entity_poly.pdbx_strand_id
1 'polypeptide(L)'
;MSVPDAKRFKDLEAENTRLKKLLAEQVFQNDPIKDALQKQMVSAPARRTLVREWIEGGASERCALAAIGMSASALRYRQREDRNVELRERILALAQYTPSPRSLGAGDDLSQAAAGRSSREL
;
A
#
# COMPACT_ATOMS: atom_id res chain seq x y z
N MET A 1 -1.69 53.73 28.38
CA MET A 1 -1.28 52.82 27.30
C MET A 1 -1.39 53.56 25.99
N SER A 2 -0.30 53.64 25.21
CA SER A 2 -0.31 54.35 23.93
C SER A 2 -1.10 53.52 22.91
N VAL A 3 -1.99 54.14 22.13
CA VAL A 3 -2.76 53.50 21.05
C VAL A 3 -1.90 52.60 20.12
N PRO A 4 -0.64 52.96 19.77
CA PRO A 4 0.27 52.07 19.04
C PRO A 4 0.64 50.76 19.75
N ASP A 5 0.69 50.73 21.09
CA ASP A 5 1.02 49.51 21.86
C ASP A 5 -0.14 48.51 21.80
N ALA A 6 -1.38 49.00 21.90
CA ALA A 6 -2.58 48.17 21.79
C ALA A 6 -2.72 47.51 20.41
N LYS A 7 -2.29 48.21 19.35
CA LYS A 7 -2.29 47.67 17.99
C LYS A 7 -1.22 46.58 17.82
N ARG A 8 0.01 46.85 18.26
CA ARG A 8 1.09 45.83 18.29
C ARG A 8 0.71 44.59 19.07
N PHE A 9 0.01 44.75 20.18
CA PHE A 9 -0.42 43.61 21.01
C PHE A 9 -1.42 42.72 20.25
N LYS A 10 -2.40 43.31 19.58
CA LYS A 10 -3.36 42.58 18.73
C LYS A 10 -2.69 41.88 17.55
N ASP A 11 -1.76 42.55 16.89
CA ASP A 11 -1.00 41.97 15.78
C ASP A 11 -0.17 40.78 16.26
N LEU A 12 0.48 40.89 17.42
CA LEU A 12 1.21 39.79 18.06
C LEU A 12 0.31 38.63 18.48
N GLU A 13 -0.90 38.89 18.99
CA GLU A 13 -1.87 37.83 19.32
C GLU A 13 -2.35 37.07 18.07
N ALA A 14 -2.59 37.80 16.97
CA ALA A 14 -2.96 37.21 15.68
C ALA A 14 -1.82 36.34 15.11
N GLU A 15 -0.58 36.81 15.23
CA GLU A 15 0.60 36.04 14.83
C GLU A 15 0.76 34.79 15.71
N ASN A 16 0.56 34.92 17.03
CA ASN A 16 0.66 33.81 17.96
C ASN A 16 -0.38 32.72 17.67
N THR A 17 -1.61 33.11 17.32
CA THR A 17 -2.66 32.15 16.91
C THR A 17 -2.31 31.46 15.59
N ARG A 18 -1.79 32.20 14.60
CA ARG A 18 -1.30 31.60 13.34
C ARG A 18 -0.15 30.63 13.57
N LEU A 19 0.85 31.02 14.36
CA LEU A 19 2.00 30.20 14.69
C LEU A 19 1.60 28.95 15.47
N LYS A 20 0.70 29.06 16.45
CA LYS A 20 0.15 27.89 17.17
C LYS A 20 -0.55 26.92 16.23
N LYS A 21 -1.32 27.43 15.27
CA LYS A 21 -1.98 26.60 14.26
C LYS A 21 -0.97 25.88 13.37
N LEU A 22 0.05 26.59 12.89
CA LEU A 22 1.09 26.03 12.02
C LEU A 22 1.98 25.03 12.76
N LEU A 23 2.27 25.29 14.04
CA LEU A 23 3.01 24.38 14.91
C LEU A 23 2.19 23.13 15.22
N ALA A 24 0.90 23.25 15.53
CA ALA A 24 0.03 22.10 15.73
C ALA A 24 -0.03 21.22 14.46
N GLU A 25 -0.14 21.85 13.29
CA GLU A 25 -0.04 21.15 12.00
C GLU A 25 1.32 20.46 11.83
N GLN A 26 2.44 21.14 12.07
CA GLN A 26 3.78 20.56 11.93
C GLN A 26 4.08 19.44 12.91
N VAL A 27 3.74 19.60 14.19
CA VAL A 27 3.93 18.57 15.23
C VAL A 27 3.07 17.35 14.88
N PHE A 28 1.84 17.58 14.45
CA PHE A 28 0.96 16.52 13.96
C PHE A 28 1.54 15.79 12.74
N GLN A 29 2.26 16.45 11.84
CA GLN A 29 2.96 15.76 10.73
C GLN A 29 4.19 14.99 11.20
N ASN A 30 4.97 15.55 12.13
CA ASN A 30 6.31 15.06 12.46
C ASN A 30 6.32 13.85 13.40
N ASP A 31 5.48 13.84 14.43
CA ASP A 31 5.44 12.76 15.42
C ASP A 31 5.06 11.41 14.80
N PRO A 32 3.97 11.32 14.02
CA PRO A 32 3.57 10.07 13.40
C PRO A 32 4.51 9.60 12.26
N ILE A 33 5.17 10.51 11.53
CA ILE A 33 6.20 10.16 10.54
C ILE A 33 7.43 9.53 11.21
N LYS A 34 7.86 10.00 12.38
CA LYS A 34 8.99 9.42 13.13
C LYS A 34 8.68 8.01 13.62
N ASP A 35 7.46 7.79 14.13
CA ASP A 35 6.98 6.46 14.54
C ASP A 35 6.87 5.48 13.36
N ALA A 36 6.46 5.98 12.18
CA ALA A 36 6.38 5.20 10.95
C ALA A 36 7.77 4.81 10.40
N LEU A 37 8.76 5.69 10.49
CA LEU A 37 10.14 5.44 10.03
C LEU A 37 10.89 4.45 10.92
N GLN A 38 10.62 4.42 12.23
CA GLN A 38 11.24 3.45 13.15
C GLN A 38 10.73 2.03 12.95
N LYS A 39 9.51 1.85 12.43
CA LYS A 39 8.85 0.55 12.27
C LYS A 39 8.80 0.10 10.80
N GLN A 40 9.94 -0.12 10.14
CA GLN A 40 10.12 -0.87 8.87
C GLN A 40 8.81 -1.14 8.07
N MET A 41 8.21 -0.07 7.52
CA MET A 41 6.80 -0.06 7.09
C MET A 41 6.66 -0.43 5.61
N VAL A 42 7.20 -1.58 5.23
CA VAL A 42 7.28 -1.98 3.80
C VAL A 42 5.98 -2.61 3.29
N SER A 43 5.05 -3.00 4.18
CA SER A 43 3.82 -3.71 3.78
C SER A 43 2.60 -2.79 3.70
N ALA A 44 1.79 -2.97 2.64
CA ALA A 44 0.56 -2.22 2.44
C ALA A 44 -0.48 -2.40 3.59
N PRO A 45 -0.65 -3.58 4.22
CA PRO A 45 -1.54 -3.74 5.37
C PRO A 45 -1.11 -2.97 6.62
N ALA A 46 0.20 -2.94 6.92
CA ALA A 46 0.72 -2.19 8.06
C ALA A 46 0.45 -0.68 7.90
N ARG A 47 0.73 -0.15 6.69
CA ARG A 47 0.45 1.25 6.36
C ARG A 47 -1.05 1.59 6.47
N ARG A 48 -1.95 0.68 6.10
CA ARG A 48 -3.42 0.89 6.26
C ARG A 48 -3.86 0.97 7.72
N THR A 49 -3.25 0.15 8.59
CA THR A 49 -3.59 0.11 10.02
C THR A 49 -3.22 1.44 10.68
N LEU A 50 -2.03 1.95 10.38
CA LEU A 50 -1.55 3.22 10.92
C LEU A 50 -2.39 4.42 10.48
N VAL A 51 -2.82 4.48 9.21
CA VAL A 51 -3.75 5.54 8.75
C VAL A 51 -5.03 5.53 9.59
N ARG A 52 -5.54 4.35 9.95
CA ARG A 52 -6.75 4.24 10.79
C ARG A 52 -6.48 4.72 12.21
N GLU A 53 -5.37 4.29 12.81
CA GLU A 53 -4.96 4.73 14.16
C GLU A 53 -4.80 6.25 14.23
N TRP A 54 -4.23 6.89 13.20
CA TRP A 54 -4.09 8.35 13.20
C TRP A 54 -5.43 9.05 13.05
N ILE A 55 -6.33 8.55 12.21
CA ILE A 55 -7.69 9.10 12.07
C ILE A 55 -8.44 8.97 13.41
N GLU A 56 -8.33 7.84 14.09
CA GLU A 56 -8.88 7.64 15.44
C GLU A 56 -8.26 8.58 16.47
N GLY A 57 -6.97 8.89 16.32
CA GLY A 57 -6.25 9.91 17.09
C GLY A 57 -6.57 11.37 16.72
N GLY A 58 -7.52 11.62 15.80
CA GLY A 58 -7.98 12.97 15.44
C GLY A 58 -7.37 13.54 14.15
N ALA A 59 -6.60 12.76 13.39
CA ALA A 59 -6.15 13.16 12.06
C ALA A 59 -7.34 13.29 11.09
N SER A 60 -7.26 14.25 10.17
CA SER A 60 -8.08 14.13 8.96
C SER A 60 -7.54 13.02 8.05
N GLU A 61 -8.43 12.29 7.35
CA GLU A 61 -8.04 11.24 6.41
C GLU A 61 -7.02 11.75 5.37
N ARG A 62 -7.22 12.96 4.84
CA ARG A 62 -6.30 13.58 3.87
C ARG A 62 -4.91 13.79 4.48
N CYS A 63 -4.85 14.27 5.72
CA CYS A 63 -3.60 14.52 6.42
C CYS A 63 -2.82 13.20 6.66
N ALA A 64 -3.50 12.18 7.21
CA ALA A 64 -2.91 10.88 7.47
C ALA A 64 -2.41 10.18 6.19
N LEU A 65 -3.21 10.22 5.11
CA LEU A 65 -2.82 9.67 3.81
C LEU A 65 -1.62 10.36 3.19
N ALA A 66 -1.57 11.70 3.25
CA ALA A 66 -0.46 12.49 2.71
C ALA A 66 0.84 12.20 3.46
N ALA A 67 0.78 12.16 4.78
CA ALA A 67 1.92 11.88 5.65
C ALA A 67 2.48 10.45 5.48
N ILE A 68 1.60 9.46 5.26
CA ILE A 68 2.01 8.06 5.01
C ILE A 68 2.37 7.83 3.53
N GLY A 69 2.02 8.73 2.62
CA GLY A 69 2.22 8.58 1.17
C GLY A 69 1.36 7.48 0.55
N MET A 70 0.15 7.26 1.08
CA MET A 70 -0.80 6.22 0.63
C MET A 70 -1.98 6.86 -0.09
N SER A 71 -2.51 6.20 -1.14
CA SER A 71 -3.73 6.66 -1.80
C SER A 71 -4.99 6.28 -1.02
N ALA A 72 -6.06 7.06 -1.15
CA ALA A 72 -7.36 6.75 -0.55
C ALA A 72 -7.90 5.38 -1.01
N SER A 73 -7.65 5.00 -2.27
CA SER A 73 -8.03 3.69 -2.79
C SER A 73 -7.28 2.55 -2.11
N ALA A 74 -5.99 2.72 -1.81
CA ALA A 74 -5.20 1.72 -1.09
C ALA A 74 -5.67 1.54 0.36
N LEU A 75 -6.20 2.59 1.00
CA LEU A 75 -6.83 2.51 2.32
C LEU A 75 -8.13 1.70 2.31
N ARG A 76 -8.93 1.87 1.26
CA ARG A 76 -10.24 1.23 1.07
C ARG A 76 -10.15 -0.18 0.49
N TYR A 77 -9.00 -0.55 -0.05
CA TYR A 77 -8.77 -1.86 -0.63
C TYR A 77 -9.01 -2.98 0.40
N ARG A 78 -9.97 -3.85 0.12
CA ARG A 78 -10.13 -5.14 0.83
C ARG A 78 -9.43 -6.22 0.03
N GLN A 79 -8.67 -7.06 0.72
CA GLN A 79 -8.03 -8.22 0.13
C GLN A 79 -9.11 -9.10 -0.51
N ARG A 80 -8.94 -9.40 -1.79
CA ARG A 80 -9.76 -10.40 -2.47
C ARG A 80 -9.32 -11.78 -2.01
N GLU A 81 -10.29 -12.68 -1.87
CA GLU A 81 -10.01 -14.10 -1.68
C GLU A 81 -9.11 -14.62 -2.79
N ASP A 82 -8.09 -15.37 -2.42
CA ASP A 82 -7.19 -15.99 -3.38
C ASP A 82 -7.93 -17.14 -4.05
N ARG A 83 -8.22 -17.00 -5.35
CA ARG A 83 -8.87 -18.04 -6.15
C ARG A 83 -7.88 -19.03 -6.75
N ASN A 84 -6.58 -18.76 -6.62
CA ASN A 84 -5.52 -19.50 -7.28
C ASN A 84 -4.72 -20.36 -6.29
N VAL A 85 -5.35 -20.79 -5.19
CA VAL A 85 -4.68 -21.58 -4.14
C VAL A 85 -4.04 -22.84 -4.73
N GLU A 86 -4.82 -23.60 -5.51
CA GLU A 86 -4.35 -24.83 -6.16
C GLU A 86 -3.19 -24.57 -7.15
N LEU A 87 -3.29 -23.49 -7.93
CA LEU A 87 -2.24 -23.09 -8.88
C LEU A 87 -0.95 -22.70 -8.14
N ARG A 88 -1.08 -21.97 -7.03
CA ARG A 88 0.04 -21.57 -6.19
C ARG A 88 0.73 -22.78 -5.55
N GLU A 89 -0.05 -23.73 -5.05
CA GLU A 89 0.48 -25.02 -4.55
C GLU A 89 1.21 -25.79 -5.64
N ARG A 90 0.65 -25.84 -6.85
CA ARG A 90 1.29 -26.49 -8.00
C ARG A 90 2.61 -25.82 -8.38
N ILE A 91 2.66 -24.49 -8.40
CA ILE A 91 3.88 -23.73 -8.69
C ILE A 91 4.93 -23.98 -7.61
N LEU A 92 4.55 -23.99 -6.33
CA LEU A 92 5.48 -24.27 -5.24
C LEU A 92 6.03 -25.70 -5.32
N ALA A 93 5.18 -26.68 -5.62
CA ALA A 93 5.60 -28.06 -5.80
C ALA A 93 6.59 -28.20 -6.97
N LEU A 94 6.33 -27.52 -8.09
CA LEU A 94 7.24 -27.51 -9.25
C LEU A 94 8.55 -26.76 -8.99
N ALA A 95 8.52 -25.67 -8.23
CA ALA A 95 9.72 -24.91 -7.88
C ALA A 95 10.61 -25.67 -6.88
N GLN A 96 10.01 -26.43 -5.96
CA GLN A 96 10.72 -27.30 -5.02
C GLN A 96 11.19 -28.60 -5.67
N TYR A 97 10.52 -29.03 -6.74
CA TYR A 97 11.00 -30.07 -7.62
C TYR A 97 12.14 -29.52 -8.49
N THR A 98 13.37 -29.54 -7.99
CA THR A 98 14.55 -29.40 -8.84
C THR A 98 14.65 -30.65 -9.73
N PRO A 99 14.39 -30.55 -11.04
CA PRO A 99 14.52 -31.69 -11.92
C PRO A 99 16.01 -32.02 -11.99
N SER A 100 16.37 -33.27 -11.74
CA SER A 100 17.71 -33.74 -12.10
C SER A 100 17.92 -33.47 -13.60
N PRO A 101 19.07 -32.91 -14.05
CA PRO A 101 19.30 -32.54 -15.45
C PRO A 101 19.09 -33.66 -16.48
N ARG A 102 18.93 -34.91 -16.04
CA ARG A 102 18.69 -36.08 -16.89
C ARG A 102 17.23 -36.27 -17.35
N SER A 103 16.25 -35.58 -16.78
CA SER A 103 14.84 -35.77 -17.15
C SER A 103 14.30 -34.77 -18.18
N LEU A 104 15.11 -33.82 -18.66
CA LEU A 104 14.74 -32.83 -19.70
C LEU A 104 15.12 -33.30 -21.12
N GLY A 105 15.15 -34.62 -21.33
CA GLY A 105 15.55 -35.25 -22.58
C GLY A 105 14.60 -36.36 -23.00
N ALA A 106 13.32 -36.05 -23.16
CA ALA A 106 12.38 -36.87 -23.94
C ALA A 106 11.29 -35.94 -24.44
N GLY A 107 11.37 -35.56 -25.72
CA GLY A 107 10.27 -34.88 -26.39
C GLY A 107 9.15 -35.89 -26.58
N ASP A 108 8.15 -35.83 -25.71
CA ASP A 108 6.94 -36.64 -25.86
C ASP A 108 6.07 -36.02 -26.97
N ASP A 109 6.31 -36.51 -28.19
CA ASP A 109 5.37 -36.76 -29.28
C ASP A 109 4.04 -35.97 -29.31
N LEU A 110 4.05 -34.82 -29.99
CA LEU A 110 2.86 -34.17 -30.55
C LEU A 110 2.27 -34.92 -31.78
N SER A 111 2.51 -36.23 -31.91
CA SER A 111 2.23 -37.00 -33.14
C SER A 111 0.81 -37.58 -33.28
N GLN A 112 -0.17 -37.22 -32.43
CA GLN A 112 -1.52 -37.82 -32.52
C GLN A 112 -2.70 -36.84 -32.73
N ALA A 113 -2.47 -35.59 -33.15
CA ALA A 113 -3.58 -34.64 -33.39
C ALA A 113 -3.95 -34.37 -34.87
N ALA A 114 -3.33 -35.05 -35.85
CA ALA A 114 -3.49 -34.70 -37.28
C ALA A 114 -3.96 -35.84 -38.21
N ALA A 115 -4.67 -36.85 -37.70
CA ALA A 115 -5.28 -37.90 -38.54
C ALA A 115 -6.79 -38.00 -38.29
N GLY A 116 -7.54 -37.03 -38.81
CA GLY A 116 -9.00 -36.99 -38.64
C GLY A 116 -9.73 -36.05 -39.60
N ARG A 117 -9.17 -35.78 -40.78
CA ARG A 117 -9.88 -35.10 -41.87
C ARG A 117 -9.47 -35.71 -43.21
N SER A 118 -10.12 -36.81 -43.59
CA SER A 118 -10.56 -37.04 -44.97
C SER A 118 -11.37 -38.34 -45.06
N SER A 119 -12.45 -38.25 -45.83
CA SER A 119 -13.10 -39.34 -46.57
C SER A 119 -14.17 -40.16 -45.83
N ARG A 120 -15.43 -39.70 -45.99
CA ARG A 120 -16.46 -40.56 -46.58
C ARG A 120 -17.43 -39.71 -47.41
N GLU A 121 -17.26 -39.84 -48.73
CA GLU A 121 -18.23 -39.50 -49.76
C GLU A 121 -19.48 -40.40 -49.60
N LEU A 122 -20.66 -39.81 -49.72
CA LEU A 122 -21.73 -40.14 -50.68
C LEU A 122 -22.67 -38.94 -50.77
#